data_AF-A0A920RFK7-F1
#
_entry.id   AF-A0A920RFK7-F1
#
_cell.length_a   1.000
_cell.length_b   1.000
_cell.length_c   1.000
_cell.angle_alpha   90.00
_cell.angle_beta   90.00
_cell.angle_gamma   90.00
#
_symmetry.space_group_name_H-M   'P 1'
#
loop_
_entity.id
_entity.type
_entity.pdbx_description
1 polymer ?
#
loop_
_entity_poly.entity_id
_entity_poly.type
_entity_poly.pdbx_seq_one_letter_code
_entity_poly.pdbx_strand_id
1 'polypeptide(L)'
;MNAYASGIHEQRVRAIAERIIPNIPVSISSEVVPEMYEYERTETTVVNSYIRPVVSNYLESLEGELNRRMNQVQLHILRSDGGLASAEAAKATPVNLLMSGPAGGVSGAIWIAKQAGFTDLLTFDMGGTSTDVALIQNGVPQTRRETRVADVTVRSSSVDVRTVGAGGGSIAYVPELTKALRVGPQSAGAEPGPAAYGKGGIEPTVTDANVVLGYLPADARLGGELAIDRKRPNKQ
;
A
#
# COMPACT_ATOMS: atom_id res chain seq x y z
N MET A 1 -2.67 14.85 -27.76
CA MET A 1 -2.38 13.59 -28.49
C MET A 1 -0.93 13.59 -28.95
N ASN A 2 -0.26 12.43 -28.97
CA ASN A 2 1.16 12.22 -29.35
C ASN A 2 2.25 12.91 -28.50
N ALA A 3 1.89 13.41 -27.31
CA ALA A 3 2.84 14.08 -26.41
C ALA A 3 3.98 13.16 -25.90
N TYR A 4 3.78 11.83 -25.94
CA TYR A 4 4.80 10.84 -25.63
C TYR A 4 6.00 10.89 -26.59
N ALA A 5 5.78 11.29 -27.85
CA ALA A 5 6.84 11.42 -28.86
C ALA A 5 7.47 12.82 -28.83
N SER A 6 6.68 13.86 -28.54
CA SER A 6 7.16 15.23 -28.37
C SER A 6 6.27 16.00 -27.39
N GLY A 7 6.81 16.29 -26.22
CA GLY A 7 6.12 17.00 -25.13
C GLY A 7 6.10 18.54 -25.28
N ILE A 8 6.65 19.10 -26.36
CA ILE A 8 6.88 20.55 -26.50
C ILE A 8 5.60 21.37 -26.29
N HIS A 9 4.48 20.92 -26.86
CA HIS A 9 3.20 21.61 -26.69
C HIS A 9 2.65 21.49 -25.27
N GLU A 10 2.79 20.34 -24.60
CA GLU A 10 2.38 20.20 -23.20
C GLU A 10 3.23 21.07 -22.27
N GLN A 11 4.54 21.13 -22.49
CA GLN A 11 5.45 22.01 -21.77
C GLN A 11 5.08 23.48 -21.96
N ARG A 12 4.74 23.89 -23.19
CA ARG A 12 4.27 25.26 -23.47
C ARG A 12 2.96 25.57 -22.77
N VAL A 13 2.01 24.64 -22.78
CA VAL A 13 0.72 24.79 -22.08
C VAL A 13 0.94 24.90 -20.57
N ARG A 14 1.82 24.07 -19.98
CA ARG A 14 2.21 24.18 -18.57
C ARG A 14 2.75 25.56 -18.25
N ALA A 15 3.72 26.06 -19.01
CA ALA A 15 4.31 27.37 -18.77
C ALA A 15 3.27 28.53 -18.85
N ILE A 16 2.26 28.40 -19.72
CA ILE A 16 1.15 29.35 -19.79
C ILE A 16 0.24 29.20 -18.56
N ALA A 17 -0.12 27.98 -18.19
CA ALA A 17 -0.96 27.71 -17.03
C ALA A 17 -0.31 28.23 -15.73
N GLU A 18 0.97 27.94 -15.50
CA GLU A 18 1.73 28.41 -14.33
C GLU A 18 1.80 29.94 -14.25
N ARG A 19 1.75 30.67 -15.38
CA ARG A 19 1.65 32.14 -15.38
C ARG A 19 0.27 32.66 -14.99
N ILE A 20 -0.80 31.93 -15.31
CA ILE A 20 -2.19 32.33 -15.06
C ILE A 20 -2.64 31.90 -13.67
N ILE A 21 -2.20 30.73 -13.21
CA ILE A 21 -2.57 30.10 -11.94
C ILE A 21 -1.33 29.62 -11.16
N PRO A 22 -0.47 30.52 -10.67
CA PRO A 22 0.86 30.19 -10.14
C PRO A 22 0.87 29.28 -8.89
N ASN A 23 -0.25 29.20 -8.17
CA ASN A 23 -0.35 28.42 -6.92
C ASN A 23 -0.93 27.01 -7.12
N ILE A 24 -1.17 26.59 -8.37
CA ILE A 24 -1.75 25.29 -8.69
C ILE A 24 -0.70 24.46 -9.43
N PRO A 25 -0.24 23.33 -8.85
CA PRO A 25 0.69 22.44 -9.54
C PRO A 25 0.10 21.90 -10.84
N VAL A 26 0.89 21.95 -11.92
CA VAL A 26 0.50 21.41 -13.24
C VAL A 26 1.28 20.14 -13.52
N SER A 27 0.59 19.08 -13.91
CA SER A 27 1.20 17.85 -14.43
C SER A 27 0.95 17.73 -15.92
N ILE A 28 1.96 17.26 -16.65
CA ILE A 28 1.89 17.00 -18.07
C ILE A 28 2.16 15.53 -18.35
N SER A 29 1.42 14.98 -19.31
CA SER A 29 1.41 13.54 -19.57
C SER A 29 2.72 13.05 -20.17
N SER A 30 3.42 13.91 -20.92
CA SER A 30 4.76 13.63 -21.47
C SER A 30 5.86 13.50 -20.42
N GLU A 31 5.61 13.90 -19.18
CA GLU A 31 6.56 13.70 -18.07
C GLU A 31 6.07 12.63 -17.08
N VAL A 32 4.75 12.55 -16.84
CA VAL A 32 4.19 11.54 -15.92
C VAL A 32 4.27 10.13 -16.50
N VAL A 33 3.84 9.95 -17.76
CA VAL A 33 3.87 8.65 -18.45
C VAL A 33 4.03 8.87 -19.96
N PRO A 34 5.27 8.98 -20.46
CA PRO A 34 5.57 9.20 -21.88
C PRO A 34 5.40 7.91 -22.72
N GLU A 35 4.24 7.29 -22.63
CA GLU A 35 3.89 6.08 -23.39
C GLU A 35 2.80 6.37 -24.45
N MET A 36 2.74 5.52 -25.47
CA MET A 36 1.70 5.58 -26.51
C MET A 36 0.31 5.29 -25.92
N TYR A 37 -0.75 5.69 -26.64
CA TYR A 37 -2.17 5.66 -26.23
C TYR A 37 -2.58 6.74 -25.24
N GLU A 38 -3.69 7.42 -25.51
CA GLU A 38 -4.12 8.62 -24.80
C GLU A 38 -4.97 8.36 -23.57
N TYR A 39 -5.75 7.27 -23.53
CA TYR A 39 -6.67 7.00 -22.44
C TYR A 39 -5.92 6.76 -21.13
N GLU A 40 -5.09 5.73 -21.06
CA GLU A 40 -4.36 5.36 -19.83
C GLU A 40 -3.34 6.42 -19.44
N ARG A 41 -2.72 7.08 -20.42
CA ARG A 41 -1.81 8.20 -20.19
C ARG A 41 -2.54 9.39 -19.55
N THR A 42 -3.73 9.72 -20.05
CA THR A 42 -4.54 10.81 -19.48
C THR A 42 -5.02 10.43 -18.08
N GLU A 43 -5.59 9.23 -17.91
CA GLU A 43 -6.08 8.71 -16.62
C GLU A 43 -4.98 8.76 -15.55
N THR A 44 -3.78 8.25 -15.87
CA THR A 44 -2.62 8.28 -14.97
C THR A 44 -2.20 9.72 -14.62
N THR A 45 -2.19 10.63 -15.60
CA THR A 45 -1.82 12.04 -15.39
C THR A 45 -2.84 12.77 -14.51
N VAL A 46 -4.13 12.45 -14.68
CA VAL A 46 -5.22 12.98 -13.84
C VAL A 46 -5.08 12.48 -12.41
N VAL A 47 -4.89 11.17 -12.21
CA VAL A 47 -4.68 10.60 -10.87
C VAL A 47 -3.45 11.21 -10.20
N ASN A 48 -2.33 11.35 -10.92
CA ASN A 48 -1.13 12.01 -10.43
C ASN A 48 -1.42 13.44 -9.96
N SER A 49 -2.15 14.22 -10.76
CA SER A 49 -2.53 15.60 -10.43
C SER A 49 -3.44 15.67 -9.21
N TYR A 50 -4.37 14.72 -9.08
CA TYR A 50 -5.34 14.66 -7.99
C TYR A 50 -4.67 14.44 -6.62
N ILE A 51 -3.69 13.54 -6.55
CA ILE A 51 -3.00 13.18 -5.30
C ILE A 51 -1.82 14.12 -4.96
N ARG A 52 -1.28 14.82 -5.95
CA ARG A 52 -0.07 15.65 -5.80
C ARG A 52 -0.12 16.68 -4.68
N PRO A 53 -1.20 17.47 -4.48
CA PRO A 53 -1.23 18.44 -3.39
C PRO A 53 -1.10 17.78 -2.00
N VAL A 54 -1.77 16.64 -1.80
CA VAL A 54 -1.76 15.91 -0.52
C VAL A 54 -0.37 15.35 -0.23
N VAL A 55 0.23 14.69 -1.21
CA VAL A 55 1.57 14.09 -1.07
C VAL A 55 2.63 15.17 -0.90
N SER A 56 2.57 16.27 -1.67
CA SER A 56 3.52 17.38 -1.54
C SER A 56 3.51 18.00 -0.15
N ASN A 57 2.33 18.32 0.38
CA ASN A 57 2.21 18.89 1.72
C ASN A 57 2.77 17.96 2.80
N TYR A 58 2.49 16.65 2.68
CA TYR A 58 3.02 15.65 3.61
C TYR A 58 4.55 15.58 3.55
N LEU A 59 5.12 15.45 2.36
CA LEU A 59 6.56 15.32 2.17
C LEU A 59 7.30 16.59 2.59
N GLU A 60 6.76 17.77 2.33
CA GLU A 60 7.34 19.05 2.77
C GLU A 60 7.32 19.19 4.29
N SER A 61 6.21 18.83 4.93
CA SER A 61 6.14 18.81 6.39
C SER A 61 7.14 17.83 7.00
N LEU A 62 7.27 16.64 6.39
CA LEU A 62 8.20 15.61 6.85
C LEU A 62 9.65 16.06 6.68
N GLU A 63 10.04 16.53 5.49
CA GLU A 63 11.38 17.08 5.24
C GLU A 63 11.71 18.23 6.19
N GLY A 64 10.76 19.15 6.40
CA GLY A 64 10.92 20.27 7.32
C GLY A 64 11.19 19.79 8.75
N GLU A 65 10.47 18.78 9.22
CA GLU A 65 10.67 18.24 10.57
C GLU A 65 11.98 17.47 10.72
N LEU A 66 12.34 16.67 9.71
CA LEU A 66 13.61 15.95 9.69
C LEU A 66 14.78 16.93 9.71
N ASN A 67 14.73 18.00 8.91
CA ASN A 67 15.78 19.03 8.88
C ASN A 67 15.87 19.83 10.20
N ARG A 68 14.75 20.01 10.92
CA ARG A 68 14.76 20.66 12.23
C ARG A 68 15.39 19.81 13.33
N ARG A 69 15.15 18.50 13.30
CA ARG A 69 15.57 17.58 14.38
C ARG A 69 16.89 16.86 14.11
N MET A 70 17.22 16.66 12.85
CA MET A 70 18.38 15.89 12.41
C MET A 70 19.21 16.71 11.43
N ASN A 71 20.51 16.80 11.68
CA ASN A 71 21.41 17.49 10.77
C ASN A 71 21.71 16.60 9.56
N GLN A 72 21.52 17.14 8.34
CA GLN A 72 22.01 16.58 7.07
C GLN A 72 21.43 15.20 6.68
N VAL A 73 20.15 14.94 6.93
CA VAL A 73 19.50 13.69 6.49
C VAL A 73 18.84 13.87 5.12
N GLN A 74 19.07 12.94 4.20
CA GLN A 74 18.38 12.88 2.91
C GLN A 74 17.15 11.97 3.00
N LEU A 75 15.97 12.54 2.77
CA LEU A 75 14.73 11.78 2.72
C LEU A 75 14.61 11.00 1.40
N HIS A 76 14.52 9.69 1.52
CA HIS A 76 14.25 8.78 0.40
C HIS A 76 12.86 8.17 0.57
N ILE A 77 12.06 8.20 -0.48
CA ILE A 77 10.69 7.71 -0.51
C ILE A 77 10.65 6.40 -1.29
N LEU A 78 10.06 5.38 -0.68
CA LEU A 78 9.86 4.09 -1.31
C LEU A 78 8.78 4.17 -2.39
N ARG A 79 9.09 3.60 -3.56
CA ARG A 79 8.19 3.50 -4.71
C ARG A 79 7.51 2.14 -4.78
N SER A 80 6.45 2.07 -5.57
CA SER A 80 5.65 0.87 -5.81
C SER A 80 6.42 -0.29 -6.45
N ASP A 81 7.51 -0.01 -7.15
CA ASP A 81 8.38 -1.01 -7.76
C ASP A 81 9.52 -1.49 -6.84
N GLY A 82 9.52 -1.08 -5.57
CA GLY A 82 10.53 -1.44 -4.58
C GLY A 82 11.80 -0.58 -4.63
N GLY A 83 11.88 0.38 -5.56
CA GLY A 83 12.95 1.37 -5.64
C GLY A 83 12.77 2.56 -4.70
N LEU A 84 13.78 3.42 -4.63
CA LEU A 84 13.75 4.67 -3.86
C LEU A 84 13.73 5.90 -4.80
N ALA A 85 13.04 6.95 -4.37
CA ALA A 85 13.01 8.26 -5.01
C ALA A 85 13.42 9.35 -4.03
N SER A 86 13.93 10.48 -4.54
CA SER A 86 14.01 11.70 -3.73
C SER A 86 12.60 12.20 -3.40
N ALA A 87 12.48 12.98 -2.31
CA ALA A 87 11.22 13.65 -2.01
C ALA A 87 10.73 14.53 -3.17
N GLU A 88 11.63 15.24 -3.86
CA GLU A 88 11.28 16.05 -5.03
C GLU A 88 10.64 15.21 -6.15
N ALA A 89 11.25 14.08 -6.51
CA ALA A 89 10.71 13.19 -7.54
C ALA A 89 9.36 12.58 -7.12
N ALA A 90 9.22 12.22 -5.83
CA ALA A 90 7.99 11.71 -5.25
C ALA A 90 6.85 12.76 -5.25
N LYS A 91 7.18 14.04 -5.04
CA LYS A 91 6.23 15.16 -5.18
C LYS A 91 5.83 15.43 -6.63
N ALA A 92 6.73 15.21 -7.58
CA ALA A 92 6.42 15.40 -9.00
C ALA A 92 5.54 14.28 -9.57
N THR A 93 5.83 13.02 -9.19
CA THR A 93 5.16 11.81 -9.71
C THR A 93 4.62 10.89 -8.61
N PRO A 94 3.75 11.38 -7.72
CA PRO A 94 3.20 10.61 -6.60
C PRO A 94 2.41 9.36 -7.02
N VAL A 95 1.99 9.25 -8.28
CA VAL A 95 1.32 8.04 -8.80
C VAL A 95 2.19 6.78 -8.66
N ASN A 96 3.51 6.96 -8.64
CA ASN A 96 4.50 5.88 -8.43
C ASN A 96 4.69 5.46 -6.96
N LEU A 97 3.89 6.01 -6.06
CA LEU A 97 3.88 5.65 -4.63
C LEU A 97 2.68 4.77 -4.27
N LEU A 98 1.74 4.56 -5.19
CA LEU A 98 0.54 3.76 -4.97
C LEU A 98 0.93 2.30 -4.70
N MET A 99 0.62 1.77 -3.52
CA MET A 99 1.03 0.43 -3.06
C MET A 99 2.53 0.27 -2.76
N SER A 100 3.24 1.35 -2.37
CA SER A 100 4.66 1.28 -2.00
C SER A 100 4.94 0.47 -0.72
N GLY A 101 4.01 0.41 0.24
CA GLY A 101 4.18 -0.33 1.50
C GLY A 101 4.50 -1.82 1.28
N PRO A 102 3.62 -2.60 0.62
CA PRO A 102 3.88 -4.00 0.30
C PRO A 102 5.16 -4.21 -0.53
N ALA A 103 5.48 -3.29 -1.44
CA ALA A 103 6.72 -3.36 -2.21
C ALA A 103 7.96 -3.29 -1.30
N GLY A 104 7.92 -2.51 -0.22
CA GLY A 104 8.98 -2.45 0.78
C GLY A 104 9.14 -3.74 1.57
N GLY A 105 8.01 -4.35 1.95
CA GLY A 105 8.00 -5.67 2.57
C GLY A 105 8.65 -6.73 1.67
N VAL A 106 8.34 -6.72 0.38
CA VAL A 106 8.97 -7.60 -0.62
C VAL A 106 10.47 -7.31 -0.76
N SER A 107 10.88 -6.05 -0.88
CA SER A 107 12.30 -5.68 -0.94
C SER A 107 13.09 -6.17 0.29
N GLY A 108 12.51 -6.04 1.48
CA GLY A 108 13.09 -6.56 2.72
C GLY A 108 13.17 -8.09 2.74
N ALA A 109 12.10 -8.78 2.32
CA ALA A 109 12.08 -10.24 2.24
C ALA A 109 13.14 -10.78 1.26
N ILE A 110 13.31 -10.15 0.10
CA ILE A 110 14.37 -10.50 -0.86
C ILE A 110 15.75 -10.33 -0.23
N TRP A 111 15.97 -9.21 0.48
CA TRP A 111 17.25 -8.95 1.13
C TRP A 111 17.59 -10.05 2.15
N ILE A 112 16.64 -10.40 3.03
CA ILE A 112 16.81 -11.48 4.03
C ILE A 112 17.03 -12.84 3.35
N ALA A 113 16.18 -13.20 2.37
CA ALA A 113 16.26 -14.48 1.68
C ALA A 113 17.60 -14.68 1.00
N LYS A 114 18.15 -13.64 0.37
CA LYS A 114 19.47 -13.67 -0.25
C LYS A 114 20.58 -13.96 0.78
N GLN A 115 20.52 -13.35 1.97
CA GLN A 115 21.48 -13.66 3.04
C GLN A 115 21.35 -15.10 3.54
N ALA A 116 20.13 -15.66 3.52
CA ALA A 116 19.86 -17.04 3.88
C ALA A 116 20.14 -18.06 2.76
N GLY A 117 20.60 -17.62 1.57
CA GLY A 117 20.91 -18.49 0.44
C GLY A 117 19.70 -18.91 -0.40
N PHE A 118 18.56 -18.24 -0.27
CA PHE A 118 17.35 -18.50 -1.04
C PHE A 118 17.10 -17.42 -2.10
N THR A 119 16.71 -17.85 -3.29
CA THR A 119 16.39 -16.96 -4.42
C THR A 119 14.95 -17.06 -4.88
N ASP A 120 14.29 -18.18 -4.60
CA ASP A 120 12.90 -18.42 -4.96
C ASP A 120 12.06 -18.47 -3.68
N LEU A 121 11.10 -17.55 -3.56
CA LEU A 121 10.27 -17.43 -2.37
C LEU A 121 8.91 -16.83 -2.69
N LEU A 122 7.97 -17.09 -1.79
CA LEU A 122 6.66 -16.49 -1.75
C LEU A 122 6.56 -15.68 -0.45
N THR A 123 6.27 -14.38 -0.55
CA THR A 123 6.03 -13.57 0.65
C THR A 123 4.64 -13.85 1.21
N PHE A 124 4.49 -13.72 2.52
CA PHE A 124 3.22 -13.84 3.20
C PHE A 124 3.16 -12.76 4.28
N ASP A 125 2.48 -11.65 3.99
CA ASP A 125 2.27 -10.55 4.91
C ASP A 125 0.78 -10.49 5.29
N MET A 126 0.44 -11.02 6.45
CA MET A 126 -0.94 -11.08 6.93
C MET A 126 -1.16 -10.02 8.00
N GLY A 127 -2.01 -9.05 7.68
CA GLY A 127 -2.48 -8.03 8.61
C GLY A 127 -3.81 -8.40 9.28
N GLY A 128 -4.46 -7.39 9.86
CA GLY A 128 -5.79 -7.54 10.47
C GLY A 128 -6.92 -7.77 9.46
N THR A 129 -6.79 -7.35 8.21
CA THR A 129 -7.91 -7.40 7.24
C THR A 129 -7.58 -8.23 6.01
N SER A 130 -6.32 -8.23 5.59
CA SER A 130 -5.88 -8.81 4.34
C SER A 130 -4.56 -9.55 4.50
N THR A 131 -4.26 -10.36 3.50
CA THR A 131 -2.96 -11.03 3.34
C THR A 131 -2.40 -10.66 1.98
N ASP A 132 -1.19 -10.14 1.96
CA ASP A 132 -0.44 -9.74 0.77
C ASP A 132 0.63 -10.78 0.44
N VAL A 133 0.63 -11.23 -0.82
CA VAL A 133 1.50 -12.29 -1.31
C VAL A 133 2.19 -11.85 -2.59
N ALA A 134 3.51 -12.04 -2.67
CA ALA A 134 4.30 -11.81 -3.87
C ALA A 134 5.15 -13.03 -4.20
N LEU A 135 5.31 -13.30 -5.50
CA LEU A 135 6.21 -14.34 -6.01
C LEU A 135 7.55 -13.71 -6.41
N ILE A 136 8.63 -14.29 -5.89
CA ILE A 136 10.00 -13.93 -6.23
C ILE A 136 10.66 -15.16 -6.83
N GLN A 137 11.26 -14.97 -8.00
CA GLN A 137 11.98 -16.02 -8.71
C GLN A 137 13.36 -15.53 -9.08
N ASN A 138 14.38 -16.36 -8.85
CA ASN A 138 15.78 -16.01 -9.09
C ASN A 138 16.20 -14.68 -8.42
N GLY A 139 15.63 -14.36 -7.26
CA GLY A 139 15.89 -13.13 -6.51
C GLY A 139 15.25 -11.88 -7.10
N VAL A 140 14.37 -12.01 -8.10
CA VAL A 140 13.69 -10.90 -8.77
C VAL A 140 12.19 -10.99 -8.52
N PRO A 141 11.55 -9.91 -8.01
CA PRO A 141 10.11 -9.90 -7.84
C PRO A 141 9.43 -9.74 -9.21
N GLN A 142 8.28 -10.40 -9.39
CA GLN A 142 7.42 -10.09 -10.54
C GLN A 142 6.93 -8.64 -10.44
N THR A 143 6.85 -7.95 -11.57
CA THR A 143 6.35 -6.57 -11.65
C THR A 143 5.22 -6.48 -12.65
N ARG A 144 4.31 -5.54 -12.42
CA ARG A 144 3.23 -5.16 -13.34
C ARG A 144 3.43 -3.73 -13.78
N ARG A 145 3.01 -3.43 -15.01
CA ARG A 145 3.04 -2.07 -15.59
C ARG A 145 1.79 -1.24 -15.28
N GLU A 146 0.77 -1.88 -14.73
CA GLU A 146 -0.49 -1.27 -14.39
C GLU A 146 -0.83 -1.59 -12.94
N THR A 147 -1.29 -0.58 -12.22
CA THR A 147 -1.81 -0.69 -10.86
C THR A 147 -3.26 -0.27 -10.86
N ARG A 148 -4.14 -1.13 -10.34
CA ARG A 148 -5.55 -0.80 -10.14
C ARG A 148 -5.76 -0.29 -8.72
N VAL A 149 -6.32 0.91 -8.60
CA VAL A 149 -6.72 1.50 -7.32
C VAL A 149 -8.20 1.83 -7.40
N ALA A 150 -8.99 1.12 -6.60
CA ALA A 150 -10.45 1.11 -6.71
C ALA A 150 -10.91 0.85 -8.16
N ASP A 151 -11.57 1.81 -8.78
CA ASP A 151 -12.13 1.69 -10.12
C ASP A 151 -11.22 2.25 -11.24
N VAL A 152 -10.02 2.72 -10.89
CA VAL A 152 -9.11 3.41 -11.80
C VAL A 152 -7.88 2.54 -12.06
N THR A 153 -7.42 2.47 -13.32
CA THR A 153 -6.20 1.75 -13.68
C THR A 153 -5.14 2.74 -14.12
N VAL A 154 -4.03 2.82 -13.38
CA VAL A 154 -2.93 3.74 -13.71
C VAL A 154 -1.73 2.98 -14.28
N ARG A 155 -1.04 3.62 -15.23
CA ARG A 155 0.25 3.19 -15.77
C ARG A 155 1.36 3.55 -14.79
N SER A 156 1.42 2.79 -13.69
CA SER A 156 2.49 2.85 -12.73
C SER A 156 3.07 1.46 -12.53
N SER A 157 4.39 1.35 -12.59
CA SER A 157 5.07 0.07 -12.37
C SER A 157 5.03 -0.26 -10.89
N SER A 158 4.57 -1.46 -10.55
CA SER A 158 4.53 -1.94 -9.17
C SER A 158 5.02 -3.38 -9.06
N VAL A 159 5.51 -3.75 -7.87
CA VAL A 159 5.68 -5.15 -7.50
C VAL A 159 4.32 -5.84 -7.60
N ASP A 160 4.32 -7.05 -8.16
CA ASP A 160 3.12 -7.88 -8.29
C ASP A 160 2.76 -8.51 -6.94
N VAL A 161 2.05 -7.72 -6.14
CA VAL A 161 1.46 -8.17 -4.87
C VAL A 161 0.00 -8.53 -5.10
N ARG A 162 -0.38 -9.71 -4.63
CA ARG A 162 -1.76 -10.19 -4.62
C ARG A 162 -2.31 -10.13 -3.21
N THR A 163 -3.35 -9.34 -3.04
CA THR A 163 -4.08 -9.22 -1.79
C THR A 163 -5.24 -10.21 -1.76
N VAL A 164 -5.28 -11.04 -0.72
CA VAL A 164 -6.42 -11.89 -0.38
C VAL A 164 -7.17 -11.25 0.78
N GLY A 165 -8.51 -11.19 0.68
CA GLY A 165 -9.40 -10.66 1.72
C GLY A 165 -9.55 -11.60 2.91
N ALA A 166 -8.44 -11.96 3.52
CA ALA A 166 -8.35 -12.77 4.72
C ALA A 166 -7.21 -12.24 5.60
N GLY A 167 -7.51 -11.92 6.85
CA GLY A 167 -6.58 -11.38 7.84
C GLY A 167 -7.00 -11.81 9.25
N GLY A 168 -6.32 -11.28 10.27
CA GLY A 168 -6.60 -11.65 11.68
C GLY A 168 -8.04 -11.32 12.13
N GLY A 169 -8.58 -10.20 11.67
CA GLY A 169 -9.94 -9.75 11.94
C GLY A 169 -11.00 -10.34 11.01
N SER A 170 -10.65 -11.24 10.08
CA SER A 170 -11.66 -11.85 9.20
C SER A 170 -12.68 -12.64 10.01
N ILE A 171 -13.95 -12.34 9.76
CA ILE A 171 -15.08 -12.88 10.53
C ILE A 171 -15.38 -14.30 10.05
N ALA A 172 -15.48 -15.23 11.00
CA ALA A 172 -15.90 -16.59 10.78
C ALA A 172 -17.43 -16.70 10.95
N TYR A 173 -18.11 -17.34 10.00
CA TYR A 173 -19.56 -17.54 10.07
C TYR A 173 -19.97 -18.80 9.31
N VAL A 174 -21.17 -19.31 9.61
CA VAL A 174 -21.76 -20.46 8.92
C VAL A 174 -23.03 -19.99 8.22
N PRO A 175 -23.02 -19.80 6.89
CA PRO A 175 -24.22 -19.41 6.15
C PRO A 175 -25.30 -20.48 6.28
N GLU A 176 -26.55 -20.07 6.48
CA GLU A 176 -27.66 -21.00 6.67
C GLU A 176 -27.88 -21.92 5.47
N LEU A 177 -27.67 -21.41 4.26
CA LEU A 177 -27.89 -22.15 3.01
C LEU A 177 -26.83 -23.24 2.79
N THR A 178 -25.55 -22.90 2.96
CA THR A 178 -24.45 -23.82 2.63
C THR A 178 -24.04 -24.69 3.80
N LYS A 179 -24.36 -24.27 5.05
CA LYS A 179 -23.92 -24.93 6.30
C LYS A 179 -22.41 -25.17 6.41
N ALA A 180 -21.62 -24.53 5.55
CA ALA A 180 -20.17 -24.66 5.48
C ALA A 180 -19.52 -23.44 6.15
N LEU A 181 -18.52 -23.66 7.00
CA LEU A 181 -17.76 -22.59 7.63
C LEU A 181 -17.10 -21.69 6.57
N ARG A 182 -17.33 -20.39 6.67
CA ARG A 182 -16.70 -19.34 5.86
C ARG A 182 -15.92 -18.41 6.78
N VAL A 183 -14.82 -17.86 6.27
CA VAL A 183 -14.00 -16.86 6.95
C VAL A 183 -13.74 -15.73 5.96
N GLY A 184 -14.19 -14.53 6.30
CA GLY A 184 -14.19 -13.39 5.38
C GLY A 184 -15.26 -13.46 4.28
N PRO A 185 -15.30 -12.48 3.36
CA PRO A 185 -14.35 -11.38 3.22
C PRO A 185 -14.54 -10.25 4.25
N GLN A 186 -15.62 -10.28 5.04
CA GLN A 186 -15.87 -9.29 6.10
C GLN A 186 -14.77 -9.34 7.17
N SER A 187 -14.38 -8.18 7.66
CA SER A 187 -13.39 -8.01 8.73
C SER A 187 -13.97 -7.18 9.86
N ALA A 188 -13.63 -7.55 11.10
CA ALA A 188 -13.92 -6.76 12.30
C ALA A 188 -13.02 -5.49 12.41
N GLY A 189 -12.02 -5.37 11.54
CA GLY A 189 -11.07 -4.26 11.52
C GLY A 189 -10.27 -4.15 12.82
N ALA A 190 -9.84 -2.93 13.15
CA ALA A 190 -9.20 -2.63 14.44
C ALA A 190 -10.21 -2.13 15.51
N GLU A 191 -11.36 -1.63 15.05
CA GLU A 191 -12.45 -1.12 15.88
C GLU A 191 -13.79 -1.49 15.21
N PRO A 192 -14.69 -2.25 15.87
CA PRO A 192 -14.56 -2.75 17.24
C PRO A 192 -13.52 -3.89 17.40
N GLY A 193 -13.01 -4.45 16.29
CA GLY A 193 -11.96 -5.46 16.25
C GLY A 193 -12.40 -6.86 16.72
N PRO A 194 -11.46 -7.83 16.73
CA PRO A 194 -11.66 -9.15 17.35
C PRO A 194 -12.24 -9.07 18.77
N ALA A 195 -13.05 -10.05 19.16
CA ALA A 195 -13.64 -10.09 20.50
C ALA A 195 -12.58 -10.11 21.61
N ALA A 196 -11.45 -10.76 21.35
CA ALA A 196 -10.29 -10.84 22.22
C ALA A 196 -9.62 -9.48 22.49
N TYR A 197 -9.86 -8.45 21.67
CA TYR A 197 -9.32 -7.09 21.90
C TYR A 197 -10.07 -6.34 22.99
N GLY A 198 -11.27 -6.81 23.34
CA GLY A 198 -12.05 -6.25 24.42
C GLY A 198 -12.70 -4.89 24.15
N LYS A 199 -12.70 -4.42 22.89
CA LYS A 199 -13.21 -3.11 22.44
C LYS A 199 -14.69 -3.12 21.97
N GLY A 200 -15.44 -4.16 22.33
CA GLY A 200 -16.85 -4.31 21.95
C GLY A 200 -17.11 -5.18 20.72
N GLY A 201 -16.05 -5.76 20.13
CA GLY A 201 -16.19 -6.79 19.10
C GLY A 201 -16.89 -8.03 19.64
N ILE A 202 -17.87 -8.54 18.89
CA ILE A 202 -18.66 -9.72 19.26
C ILE A 202 -18.72 -10.79 18.17
N GLU A 203 -18.16 -10.54 17.00
CA GLU A 203 -18.13 -11.53 15.92
C GLU A 203 -16.84 -12.36 16.05
N PRO A 204 -16.88 -13.68 15.85
CA PRO A 204 -15.69 -14.52 15.98
C PRO A 204 -14.75 -14.30 14.79
N THR A 205 -13.47 -14.09 15.07
CA THR A 205 -12.45 -13.81 14.05
C THR A 205 -11.29 -14.82 14.05
N VAL A 206 -10.42 -14.75 13.04
CA VAL A 206 -9.18 -15.57 12.98
C VAL A 206 -8.28 -15.33 14.20
N THR A 207 -8.16 -14.09 14.65
CA THR A 207 -7.42 -13.73 15.86
C THR A 207 -8.04 -14.36 17.09
N ASP A 208 -9.38 -14.37 17.20
CA ASP A 208 -10.06 -15.01 18.33
C ASP A 208 -9.77 -16.52 18.37
N ALA A 209 -9.81 -17.20 17.22
CA ALA A 209 -9.43 -18.61 17.12
C ALA A 209 -7.98 -18.85 17.56
N ASN A 210 -7.03 -18.02 17.12
CA ASN A 210 -5.62 -18.12 17.52
C ASN A 210 -5.41 -17.92 19.03
N VAL A 211 -6.22 -17.05 19.67
CA VAL A 211 -6.19 -16.85 21.13
C VAL A 211 -6.79 -18.04 21.87
N VAL A 212 -7.90 -18.60 21.39
CA VAL A 212 -8.53 -19.79 21.99
C VAL A 212 -7.60 -21.00 21.92
N LEU A 213 -7.02 -21.24 20.74
CA LEU A 213 -6.06 -22.33 20.49
C LEU A 213 -4.72 -22.13 21.22
N GLY A 214 -4.42 -20.90 21.66
CA GLY A 214 -3.19 -20.57 22.38
C GLY A 214 -1.98 -20.33 21.47
N TYR A 215 -2.18 -20.11 20.17
CA TYR A 215 -1.14 -19.63 19.26
C TYR A 215 -0.75 -18.18 19.56
N LEU A 216 -1.71 -17.39 20.02
CA LEU A 216 -1.45 -16.09 20.65
C LEU A 216 -1.51 -16.25 22.17
N PRO A 217 -0.42 -15.97 22.91
CA PRO A 217 -0.42 -16.03 24.36
C PRO A 217 -1.48 -15.10 24.95
N ALA A 218 -2.16 -15.55 26.00
CA ALA A 218 -3.26 -14.81 26.62
C ALA A 218 -2.79 -13.54 27.36
N ASP A 219 -1.51 -13.47 27.70
CA ASP A 219 -0.82 -12.33 28.30
C ASP A 219 -0.07 -11.48 27.26
N ALA A 220 -0.14 -11.84 25.99
CA ALA A 220 0.47 -11.06 24.93
C ALA A 220 -0.14 -9.65 24.88
N ARG A 221 0.72 -8.66 24.67
CA ARG A 221 0.33 -7.30 24.34
C ARG A 221 0.60 -7.04 22.87
N LEU A 222 -0.47 -6.96 22.06
CA LEU A 222 -0.34 -6.64 20.63
C LEU A 222 0.14 -5.20 20.48
N GLY A 223 1.20 -5.00 19.69
CA GLY A 223 1.84 -3.70 19.56
C GLY A 223 2.40 -3.14 20.89
N GLY A 224 2.61 -3.97 21.91
CA GLY A 224 3.14 -3.58 23.23
C GLY A 224 2.10 -3.02 24.21
N GLU A 225 0.93 -2.60 23.74
CA GLU A 225 -0.05 -1.88 24.57
C GLU A 225 -1.41 -2.60 24.68
N LEU A 226 -1.85 -3.28 23.63
CA LEU A 226 -3.19 -3.88 23.58
C LEU A 226 -3.20 -5.24 24.28
N ALA A 227 -3.76 -5.27 25.50
CA ALA A 227 -4.00 -6.51 26.23
C ALA A 227 -5.08 -7.37 25.55
N ILE A 228 -4.84 -8.68 25.47
CA ILE A 228 -5.79 -9.66 24.92
C ILE A 228 -6.57 -10.32 26.06
N ASP A 229 -7.87 -10.57 25.86
CA ASP A 229 -8.72 -11.31 26.80
C ASP A 229 -9.13 -12.67 26.22
N ARG A 230 -8.47 -13.74 26.67
CA ARG A 230 -8.77 -15.12 26.23
C ARG A 230 -10.17 -15.61 26.62
N LYS A 231 -10.83 -14.99 27.62
CA LYS A 231 -12.15 -15.43 28.05
C LYS A 231 -13.28 -14.87 27.20
N ARG A 232 -13.07 -13.76 26.49
CA ARG A 232 -14.11 -13.12 25.66
C ARG A 232 -14.53 -13.95 24.45
N PRO A 233 -13.60 -14.51 23.65
CA PRO A 233 -13.95 -15.39 22.53
C PRO A 233 -14.85 -16.58 22.91
N ASN A 234 -14.74 -17.07 24.14
CA ASN A 234 -15.47 -18.25 24.61
C ASN A 234 -16.87 -17.94 25.18
N LYS A 235 -17.35 -16.69 25.10
CA LYS A 235 -18.67 -16.29 25.65
C LYS A 235 -19.82 -16.31 24.63
N GLN A 236 -19.56 -16.78 23.41
CA GLN A 236 -20.54 -16.87 22.32
C GLN A 236 -21.14 -18.26 22.20
#